data_AF-A0A381F9Z1-F1
#
_entry.id   AF-A0A381F9Z1-F1
#
_cell.length_a   1.000
_cell.length_b   1.000
_cell.length_c   1.000
_cell.angle_alpha   90.00
_cell.angle_beta   90.00
_cell.angle_gamma   90.00
#
_symmetry.space_group_name_H-M   'P 1'
#
loop_
_entity.id
_entity.type
_entity.pdbx_description
1 polymer ?
#
loop_
_entity_poly.entity_id
_entity_poly.type
_entity_poly.pdbx_seq_one_letter_code
_entity_poly.pdbx_strand_id
1 'polypeptide(L)'
;MNKLMLFTLIFMALSITTKAQNDMSEKNKTEKKNIVNQSFGKIDFKKKLYAENVTNYLDLPTQIAKKYGSFSYADLPLDRQIAEQVRLWASIRYKCSYCTIFHTNDARNTGMDTHKVDNIMAYNQSDLFSAKEKAALNYASAISYVDYEKLPAATAEVNKYFNEAEIETIIMCTLLMDIWARIFAVQGNTPYYTQ
;
A
#
# COMPACT_ATOMS: atom_id res chain seq x y z
N MET A 1 -55.99 -3.60 24.13
CA MET A 1 -54.58 -4.05 24.25
C MET A 1 -53.95 -3.38 25.46
N ASN A 2 -53.47 -4.19 26.41
CA ASN A 2 -53.05 -3.75 27.74
C ASN A 2 -51.73 -2.94 27.63
N LYS A 3 -51.63 -1.77 28.28
CA LYS A 3 -50.45 -0.88 28.19
C LYS A 3 -49.14 -1.60 28.54
N LEU A 4 -49.20 -2.62 29.39
CA LEU A 4 -48.06 -3.45 29.77
C LEU A 4 -47.48 -4.25 28.60
N MET A 5 -48.32 -4.73 27.67
CA MET A 5 -47.91 -5.54 26.52
C MET A 5 -47.20 -4.68 25.44
N LEU A 6 -47.57 -3.41 25.33
CA LEU A 6 -46.95 -2.47 24.39
C LEU A 6 -45.53 -2.08 24.84
N PHE A 7 -45.31 -1.93 26.15
CA PHE A 7 -43.98 -1.65 26.70
C PHE A 7 -42.99 -2.80 26.52
N THR A 8 -43.45 -4.06 26.64
CA THR A 8 -42.58 -5.23 26.42
C THR A 8 -42.16 -5.37 24.96
N LEU A 9 -43.07 -5.11 24.03
CA LEU A 9 -42.78 -5.13 22.59
C LEU A 9 -41.79 -4.04 22.17
N ILE A 10 -41.89 -2.83 22.74
CA ILE A 10 -40.96 -1.72 22.48
C ILE A 10 -39.55 -2.03 23.02
N PHE A 11 -39.44 -2.55 24.25
CA PHE A 11 -38.14 -2.94 24.82
C PHE A 11 -37.48 -4.07 24.02
N MET A 12 -38.25 -5.08 23.62
CA MET A 12 -37.74 -6.19 22.82
C MET A 12 -37.29 -5.73 21.43
N ALA A 13 -38.01 -4.81 20.79
CA ALA A 13 -37.61 -4.20 19.53
C ALA A 13 -36.31 -3.37 19.66
N LEU A 14 -36.17 -2.57 20.72
CA LEU A 14 -34.93 -1.80 20.99
C LEU A 14 -33.72 -2.71 21.26
N SER A 15 -33.90 -3.82 21.98
CA SER A 15 -32.84 -4.79 22.24
C SER A 15 -32.43 -5.56 20.98
N ILE A 16 -33.38 -5.84 20.07
CA ILE A 16 -33.09 -6.48 18.79
C ILE A 16 -32.35 -5.52 17.85
N THR A 17 -32.74 -4.24 17.80
CA THR A 17 -32.03 -3.23 16.98
C THR A 17 -30.63 -2.94 17.49
N THR A 18 -30.42 -2.85 18.80
CA THR A 18 -29.10 -2.62 19.40
C THR A 18 -28.17 -3.81 19.20
N LYS A 19 -28.66 -5.04 19.33
CA LYS A 19 -27.88 -6.24 19.02
C LYS A 19 -27.54 -6.35 17.52
N ALA A 20 -28.49 -6.05 16.63
CA ALA A 20 -28.24 -6.03 15.18
C ALA A 20 -27.25 -4.93 14.76
N GLN A 21 -27.28 -3.75 15.39
CA GLN A 21 -26.28 -2.70 15.15
C GLN A 21 -24.90 -3.06 15.71
N ASN A 22 -24.83 -3.70 16.88
CA ASN A 22 -23.56 -4.19 17.42
C ASN A 22 -22.98 -5.32 16.56
N ASP A 23 -23.80 -6.30 16.16
CA ASP A 23 -23.40 -7.41 15.28
C ASP A 23 -22.98 -6.91 13.89
N MET A 24 -23.63 -5.88 13.35
CA MET A 24 -23.19 -5.20 12.11
C MET A 24 -21.90 -4.40 12.30
N SER A 25 -21.68 -3.78 13.47
CA SER A 25 -20.44 -3.06 13.77
C SER A 25 -19.24 -4.02 14.00
N GLU A 26 -19.50 -5.22 14.53
CA GLU A 26 -18.51 -6.29 14.72
C GLU A 26 -18.24 -7.05 13.42
N LYS A 27 -19.26 -7.31 12.60
CA LYS A 27 -19.08 -7.87 11.24
C LYS A 27 -18.31 -6.91 10.32
N ASN A 28 -18.55 -5.60 10.41
CA ASN A 28 -17.76 -4.60 9.67
C ASN A 28 -16.34 -4.37 10.24
N LYS A 29 -16.04 -4.84 11.45
CA LYS A 29 -14.67 -4.86 11.99
C LYS A 29 -13.84 -6.04 11.46
N THR A 30 -14.46 -7.01 10.79
CA THR A 30 -13.83 -8.31 10.49
C THR A 30 -13.93 -8.69 9.01
N GLU A 31 -13.59 -7.76 8.12
CA GLU A 31 -12.91 -8.10 6.87
C GLU A 31 -12.12 -6.89 6.35
N LYS A 32 -11.28 -6.30 7.21
CA LYS A 32 -10.20 -5.43 6.71
C LYS A 32 -9.31 -6.30 5.83
N LYS A 33 -9.45 -6.19 4.51
CA LYS A 33 -8.62 -6.87 3.50
C LYS A 33 -7.21 -7.03 4.04
N ASN A 34 -6.80 -8.27 4.27
CA ASN A 34 -5.49 -8.55 4.81
C ASN A 34 -4.47 -8.12 3.75
N ILE A 35 -3.65 -7.11 4.04
CA ILE A 35 -2.73 -6.47 3.08
C ILE A 35 -1.82 -7.52 2.42
N VAL A 36 -1.57 -8.63 3.12
CA VAL A 36 -0.65 -9.72 2.75
C VAL A 36 -1.26 -10.88 1.95
N ASN A 37 -2.57 -10.91 1.71
CA ASN A 37 -3.24 -12.01 0.99
C ASN A 37 -4.26 -11.46 -0.01
N GLN A 38 -3.78 -10.80 -1.06
CA GLN A 38 -4.62 -10.30 -2.15
C GLN A 38 -4.37 -11.09 -3.44
N SER A 39 -5.44 -11.23 -4.23
CA SER A 39 -5.40 -11.81 -5.57
C SER A 39 -5.72 -10.72 -6.60
N PHE A 40 -5.15 -10.82 -7.80
CA PHE A 40 -5.29 -9.80 -8.86
C PHE A 40 -5.83 -10.46 -10.13
N GLY A 41 -7.15 -10.43 -10.31
CA GLY A 41 -7.81 -11.12 -11.42
C GLY A 41 -7.54 -12.63 -11.35
N LYS A 42 -6.84 -13.17 -12.36
CA LYS A 42 -6.45 -14.58 -12.44
C LYS A 42 -5.10 -14.88 -11.79
N ILE A 43 -4.56 -13.99 -10.96
CA ILE A 43 -3.25 -14.15 -10.31
C ILE A 43 -3.45 -14.32 -8.81
N ASP A 44 -2.87 -15.39 -8.27
CA ASP A 44 -2.81 -15.66 -6.84
C ASP A 44 -1.36 -16.03 -6.42
N PHE A 45 -1.09 -16.14 -5.11
CA PHE A 45 0.27 -16.30 -4.57
C PHE A 45 0.43 -17.52 -3.68
N LYS A 46 1.53 -18.26 -3.87
CA LYS A 46 1.94 -19.36 -3.00
C LYS A 46 3.09 -18.91 -2.10
N LYS A 47 2.97 -19.18 -0.80
CA LYS A 47 4.08 -19.12 0.17
C LYS A 47 4.83 -20.45 0.12
N LYS A 48 6.07 -20.44 -0.36
CA LYS A 48 6.87 -21.67 -0.58
C LYS A 48 7.93 -21.92 0.48
N LEU A 49 8.22 -20.92 1.30
CA LEU A 49 9.30 -20.94 2.30
C LEU A 49 8.72 -20.71 3.69
N TYR A 50 9.10 -19.64 4.39
CA TYR A 50 8.72 -19.37 5.77
C TYR A 50 7.30 -18.81 5.89
N ALA A 51 6.29 -19.67 6.02
CA ALA A 51 4.87 -19.26 6.03
C ALA A 51 4.30 -18.96 7.43
N GLU A 52 4.95 -19.42 8.50
CA GLU A 52 4.50 -19.22 9.87
C GLU A 52 4.72 -17.78 10.34
N ASN A 53 3.86 -17.30 11.25
CA ASN A 53 3.94 -15.94 11.82
C ASN A 53 3.87 -15.99 13.36
N VAL A 54 4.79 -16.74 13.98
CA VAL A 54 4.76 -17.06 15.42
C VAL A 54 4.93 -15.82 16.31
N THR A 55 5.88 -14.94 15.99
CA THR A 55 6.15 -13.71 16.75
C THR A 55 5.35 -12.49 16.27
N ASN A 56 4.45 -12.70 15.31
CA ASN A 56 3.70 -11.65 14.63
C ASN A 56 4.60 -10.58 13.95
N TYR A 57 5.68 -11.00 13.29
CA TYR A 57 6.62 -10.10 12.59
C TYR A 57 5.99 -9.32 11.42
N LEU A 58 4.74 -9.67 11.04
CA LEU A 58 3.95 -8.94 10.04
C LEU A 58 3.19 -7.74 10.62
N ASP A 59 3.05 -7.63 11.95
CA ASP A 59 2.20 -6.61 12.57
C ASP A 59 2.68 -5.19 12.32
N LEU A 60 3.93 -4.90 12.69
CA LEU A 60 4.51 -3.56 12.51
C LEU A 60 4.54 -3.12 11.03
N PRO A 61 5.01 -3.95 10.07
CA PRO A 61 4.89 -3.66 8.64
C PRO A 61 3.45 -3.36 8.20
N THR A 62 2.47 -4.10 8.72
CA THR A 62 1.05 -3.89 8.44
C THR A 62 0.54 -2.56 9.02
N GLN A 63 0.99 -2.17 10.21
CA GLN A 63 0.68 -0.87 10.80
C GLN A 63 1.26 0.28 9.95
N ILE A 64 2.50 0.14 9.49
CA ILE A 64 3.12 1.11 8.59
C ILE A 64 2.33 1.18 7.27
N ALA A 65 1.92 0.04 6.70
CA ALA A 65 1.12 0.00 5.48
C ALA A 65 -0.27 0.62 5.62
N LYS A 66 -0.89 0.55 6.80
CA LYS A 66 -2.15 1.26 7.08
C LYS A 66 -1.99 2.78 7.05
N LYS A 67 -0.80 3.29 7.37
CA LYS A 67 -0.51 4.73 7.38
C LYS A 67 0.07 5.24 6.05
N TYR A 68 0.97 4.48 5.43
CA TYR A 68 1.76 4.90 4.27
C TYR A 68 1.60 4.00 3.04
N GLY A 69 0.66 3.06 3.03
CA GLY A 69 0.38 2.17 1.90
C GLY A 69 -0.67 2.70 0.93
N SER A 70 -1.06 1.87 -0.03
CA SER A 70 -1.98 2.28 -1.11
C SER A 70 -3.44 2.41 -0.70
N PHE A 71 -3.79 2.07 0.55
CA PHE A 71 -5.14 2.29 1.07
C PHE A 71 -5.29 3.58 1.87
N SER A 72 -4.19 4.32 2.12
CA SER A 72 -4.19 5.53 2.95
C SER A 72 -4.00 6.83 2.16
N TYR A 73 -4.01 6.79 0.82
CA TYR A 73 -3.69 7.97 -0.01
C TYR A 73 -4.57 9.20 0.27
N ALA A 74 -5.82 9.02 0.71
CA ALA A 74 -6.70 10.14 1.06
C ALA A 74 -6.17 10.95 2.26
N ASP A 75 -5.36 10.31 3.11
CA ASP A 75 -4.79 10.87 4.33
C ASP A 75 -3.30 11.22 4.18
N LEU A 76 -2.70 10.96 3.02
CA LEU A 76 -1.31 11.26 2.76
C LEU A 76 -1.15 12.70 2.26
N PRO A 77 -0.14 13.44 2.72
CA PRO A 77 0.17 14.78 2.24
C PRO A 77 0.87 14.75 0.88
N LEU A 78 0.70 13.70 0.06
CA LEU A 78 1.41 13.49 -1.21
C LEU A 78 0.42 13.08 -2.31
N ASP A 79 0.64 13.58 -3.53
CA ASP A 79 -0.15 13.18 -4.69
C ASP A 79 -0.17 11.65 -4.87
N ARG A 80 -1.36 11.11 -5.14
CA ARG A 80 -1.59 9.66 -5.22
C ARG A 80 -0.77 9.01 -6.34
N GLN A 81 -0.60 9.67 -7.48
CA GLN A 81 0.17 9.12 -8.59
C GLN A 81 1.66 9.11 -8.25
N ILE A 82 2.19 10.17 -7.63
CA ILE A 82 3.59 10.20 -7.18
C ILE A 82 3.87 9.09 -6.15
N ALA A 83 2.97 8.91 -5.17
CA ALA A 83 3.09 7.86 -4.17
C ALA A 83 3.16 6.46 -4.82
N GLU A 84 2.27 6.18 -5.79
CA GLU A 84 2.29 4.91 -6.51
C GLU A 84 3.48 4.76 -7.46
N GLN A 85 3.99 5.83 -8.09
CA GLN A 85 5.23 5.76 -8.88
C GLN A 85 6.41 5.30 -8.03
N VAL A 86 6.57 5.89 -6.84
CA VAL A 86 7.64 5.53 -5.90
C VAL A 86 7.49 4.07 -5.46
N ARG A 87 6.29 3.65 -5.06
CA ARG A 87 6.05 2.27 -4.60
C ARG A 87 6.24 1.24 -5.71
N LEU A 88 5.76 1.52 -6.93
CA LEU A 88 5.93 0.65 -8.09
C LEU A 88 7.40 0.53 -8.47
N TRP A 89 8.11 1.65 -8.61
CA TRP A 89 9.53 1.66 -8.93
C TRP A 89 10.34 0.87 -7.89
N ALA A 90 10.10 1.14 -6.59
CA ALA A 90 10.78 0.44 -5.50
C ALA A 90 10.44 -1.06 -5.49
N SER A 91 9.19 -1.44 -5.75
CA SER A 91 8.75 -2.84 -5.83
C SER A 91 9.53 -3.63 -6.88
N ILE A 92 9.68 -3.05 -8.08
CA ILE A 92 10.44 -3.67 -9.17
C ILE A 92 11.93 -3.70 -8.83
N ARG A 93 12.47 -2.60 -8.30
CA ARG A 93 13.87 -2.49 -7.86
C ARG A 93 14.24 -3.54 -6.81
N TYR A 94 13.35 -3.82 -5.86
CA TYR A 94 13.54 -4.84 -4.82
C TYR A 94 13.15 -6.25 -5.28
N LYS A 95 12.75 -6.42 -6.55
CA LYS A 95 12.37 -7.71 -7.16
C LYS A 95 11.23 -8.42 -6.42
N CYS A 96 10.33 -7.65 -5.81
CA CYS A 96 9.17 -8.19 -5.11
C CYS A 96 8.05 -8.45 -6.12
N SER A 97 7.80 -9.71 -6.47
CA SER A 97 6.77 -10.06 -7.46
C SER A 97 5.35 -9.67 -7.00
N TYR A 98 5.00 -9.94 -5.74
CA TYR A 98 3.71 -9.51 -5.17
C TYR A 98 3.54 -8.00 -5.23
N CYS A 99 4.51 -7.26 -4.72
CA CYS A 99 4.47 -5.80 -4.66
C CYS A 99 4.41 -5.20 -6.07
N THR A 100 5.16 -5.77 -7.03
CA THR A 100 5.15 -5.31 -8.42
C THR A 100 3.76 -5.45 -9.04
N ILE A 101 3.10 -6.61 -8.87
CA ILE A 101 1.77 -6.83 -9.43
C ILE A 101 0.74 -5.93 -8.75
N PHE A 102 0.78 -5.84 -7.42
CA PHE A 102 -0.10 -4.97 -6.63
C PHE A 102 0.02 -3.50 -7.07
N HIS A 103 1.24 -2.94 -7.06
CA HIS A 103 1.46 -1.53 -7.38
C HIS A 103 1.32 -1.21 -8.87
N THR A 104 1.50 -2.18 -9.77
CA THR A 104 1.16 -2.00 -11.19
C THR A 104 -0.35 -1.81 -11.36
N ASN A 105 -1.15 -2.65 -10.70
CA ASN A 105 -2.60 -2.55 -10.72
C ASN A 105 -3.06 -1.22 -10.08
N ASP A 106 -2.51 -0.88 -8.91
CA ASP A 106 -2.88 0.35 -8.21
C ASP A 106 -2.46 1.60 -8.97
N ALA A 107 -1.26 1.65 -9.55
CA ALA A 107 -0.82 2.75 -10.42
C ALA A 107 -1.81 2.96 -11.58
N ARG A 108 -2.25 1.90 -12.27
CA ARG A 108 -3.26 2.00 -13.33
C ARG A 108 -4.60 2.49 -12.79
N ASN A 109 -5.02 2.05 -11.60
CA ASN A 109 -6.25 2.51 -10.96
C ASN A 109 -6.22 3.98 -10.52
N THR A 110 -5.03 4.60 -10.42
CA THR A 110 -4.90 6.05 -10.19
C THR A 110 -5.18 6.90 -11.44
N GLY A 111 -5.37 6.27 -12.61
CA GLY A 111 -5.44 6.97 -13.89
C GLY A 111 -4.07 7.39 -14.43
N MET A 112 -2.97 6.83 -13.90
CA MET A 112 -1.64 7.05 -14.44
C MET A 112 -1.57 6.49 -15.86
N ASP A 113 -0.92 7.25 -16.75
CA ASP A 113 -0.69 6.83 -18.13
C ASP A 113 -0.02 5.44 -18.19
N THR A 114 -0.54 4.56 -19.04
CA THR A 114 -0.06 3.17 -19.12
C THR A 114 1.38 3.08 -19.60
N HIS A 115 1.82 3.98 -20.48
CA HIS A 115 3.20 4.01 -20.93
C HIS A 115 4.15 4.47 -19.82
N LYS A 116 3.73 5.37 -18.93
CA LYS A 116 4.49 5.66 -17.70
C LYS A 116 4.64 4.44 -16.81
N VAL A 117 3.55 3.72 -16.54
CA VAL A 117 3.57 2.50 -15.71
C VAL A 117 4.54 1.47 -16.28
N ASP A 118 4.45 1.20 -17.59
CA ASP A 118 5.27 0.19 -18.25
C ASP A 118 6.73 0.64 -18.44
N ASN A 119 6.99 1.95 -18.49
CA ASN A 119 8.34 2.53 -18.67
C ASN A 119 9.00 2.99 -17.34
N ILE A 120 8.38 2.71 -16.19
CA ILE A 120 8.79 3.23 -14.88
C ILE A 120 10.26 2.97 -14.52
N MET A 121 10.84 1.85 -14.96
CA MET A 121 12.26 1.53 -14.70
C MET A 121 13.24 2.34 -15.55
N ALA A 122 12.77 2.93 -16.65
CA ALA A 122 13.55 3.78 -17.56
C ALA A 122 13.18 5.27 -17.43
N TYR A 123 12.56 5.66 -16.32
CA TYR A 123 12.04 7.02 -16.08
C TYR A 123 13.08 8.13 -16.32
N ASN A 124 14.36 7.86 -16.05
CA ASN A 124 15.46 8.82 -16.20
C ASN A 124 15.86 9.07 -17.67
N GLN A 125 15.51 8.17 -18.60
CA GLN A 125 15.74 8.29 -20.04
C GLN A 125 14.46 8.65 -20.81
N SER A 126 13.41 9.08 -20.10
CA SER A 126 12.07 9.22 -20.66
C SER A 126 11.52 10.62 -20.44
N ASP A 127 10.99 11.24 -21.49
CA ASP A 127 10.29 12.53 -21.42
C ASP A 127 8.82 12.39 -21.00
N LEU A 128 8.35 11.16 -20.78
CA LEU A 128 7.01 10.92 -20.22
C LEU A 128 6.92 11.49 -18.80
N PHE A 129 8.01 11.48 -18.04
CA PHE A 129 8.05 11.91 -16.64
C PHE A 129 8.47 13.37 -16.52
N SER A 130 7.68 14.15 -15.79
CA SER A 130 7.98 15.52 -15.41
C SER A 130 9.19 15.61 -14.49
N ALA A 131 9.75 16.82 -14.35
CA ALA A 131 10.85 17.06 -13.43
C ALA A 131 10.48 16.74 -11.97
N LYS A 132 9.24 17.06 -11.55
CA LYS A 132 8.70 16.72 -10.22
C LYS A 132 8.65 15.20 -9.99
N GLU A 133 8.18 14.43 -10.97
CA GLU A 133 8.15 12.95 -10.91
C GLU A 133 9.56 12.36 -10.86
N LYS A 134 10.46 12.83 -11.73
CA LYS A 134 11.87 12.40 -11.75
C LYS A 134 12.58 12.72 -10.44
N ALA A 135 12.28 13.87 -9.81
CA ALA A 135 12.86 14.23 -8.51
C ALA A 135 12.46 13.24 -7.41
N ALA A 136 11.18 12.85 -7.33
CA ALA A 136 10.71 11.85 -6.37
C ALA A 136 11.37 10.48 -6.60
N LEU A 137 11.45 10.02 -7.85
CA LEU A 137 12.06 8.73 -8.19
C LEU A 137 13.58 8.72 -7.97
N ASN A 138 14.28 9.81 -8.29
CA ASN A 138 15.71 9.94 -8.02
C ASN A 138 16.01 9.93 -6.52
N TYR A 139 15.18 10.60 -5.71
CA TYR A 139 15.31 10.60 -4.27
C TYR A 139 15.03 9.21 -3.67
N ALA A 140 13.93 8.57 -4.06
CA ALA A 140 13.64 7.19 -3.69
C ALA A 140 14.78 6.24 -4.08
N SER A 141 15.35 6.40 -5.28
CA SER A 141 16.50 5.61 -5.72
C SER A 141 17.73 5.83 -4.84
N ALA A 142 18.13 7.08 -4.58
CA ALA A 142 19.28 7.37 -3.73
C ALA A 142 19.14 6.75 -2.32
N ILE A 143 17.94 6.84 -1.73
CA ILE A 143 17.61 6.18 -0.45
C ILE A 143 17.71 4.66 -0.57
N SER A 144 17.10 4.06 -1.58
CA SER A 144 17.07 2.60 -1.77
C SER A 144 18.46 1.98 -1.92
N TYR A 145 19.43 2.70 -2.48
CA TYR A 145 20.81 2.25 -2.61
C TYR A 145 21.71 2.66 -1.43
N VAL A 146 21.22 3.51 -0.52
CA VAL A 146 22.04 4.20 0.49
C VAL A 146 23.24 4.88 -0.20
N ASP A 147 22.95 5.57 -1.30
CA ASP A 147 23.96 6.18 -2.17
C ASP A 147 24.35 7.56 -1.62
N TYR A 148 25.35 7.57 -0.73
CA TYR A 148 25.83 8.80 -0.09
C TYR A 148 26.38 9.85 -1.06
N GLU A 149 26.79 9.44 -2.27
CA GLU A 149 27.28 10.37 -3.29
C GLU A 149 26.12 11.10 -3.98
N LYS A 150 25.04 10.39 -4.32
CA LYS A 150 23.87 10.98 -4.98
C LYS A 150 22.86 11.61 -4.02
N LEU A 151 22.82 11.18 -2.76
CA LEU A 151 21.80 11.61 -1.80
C LEU A 151 21.77 13.14 -1.58
N PRO A 152 22.90 13.87 -1.48
CA PRO A 152 22.87 15.33 -1.34
C PRO A 152 22.20 16.03 -2.54
N ALA A 153 22.57 15.64 -3.77
CA ALA A 153 22.00 16.23 -4.98
C ALA A 153 20.52 15.87 -5.15
N ALA A 154 20.14 14.62 -4.87
CA ALA A 154 18.74 14.19 -4.90
C ALA A 154 17.89 14.89 -3.84
N THR A 155 18.46 15.13 -2.64
CA THR A 155 17.81 15.90 -1.57
C THR A 155 17.61 17.36 -1.99
N ALA A 156 18.63 17.99 -2.60
CA ALA A 156 18.50 19.35 -3.11
C ALA A 156 17.44 19.46 -4.22
N GLU A 157 17.32 18.44 -5.09
CA GLU A 157 16.34 18.43 -6.16
C GLU A 157 14.91 18.20 -5.66
N VAL A 158 14.68 17.24 -4.77
CA VAL A 158 13.33 16.93 -4.25
C VAL A 158 12.75 18.12 -3.46
N ASN A 159 13.59 18.85 -2.73
CA ASN A 159 13.20 20.07 -2.00
C ASN A 159 12.68 21.21 -2.90
N LYS A 160 12.93 21.17 -4.22
CA LYS A 160 12.40 22.17 -5.15
C LYS A 160 10.92 21.97 -5.46
N TYR A 161 10.40 20.75 -5.28
CA TYR A 161 9.05 20.37 -5.75
C TYR A 161 8.11 19.87 -4.65
N PHE A 162 8.66 19.52 -3.49
CA PHE A 162 7.94 18.88 -2.40
C PHE A 162 8.27 19.57 -1.07
N ASN A 163 7.26 19.71 -0.22
CA ASN A 163 7.44 20.15 1.16
C ASN A 163 7.94 18.99 2.06
N GLU A 164 8.28 19.30 3.30
CA GLU A 164 8.83 18.32 4.25
C GLU A 164 7.92 17.10 4.47
N ALA A 165 6.61 17.31 4.63
CA ALA A 165 5.66 16.20 4.85
C ALA A 165 5.48 15.33 3.60
N GLU A 166 5.53 15.92 2.40
CA GLU A 166 5.57 15.20 1.13
C GLU A 166 6.83 14.33 1.04
N ILE A 167 8.00 14.90 1.38
CA ILE A 167 9.29 14.21 1.34
C ILE A 167 9.33 13.05 2.35
N GLU A 168 8.86 13.27 3.58
CA GLU A 168 8.70 12.20 4.58
C GLU A 168 7.81 11.07 4.06
N THR A 169 6.74 11.41 3.33
CA THR A 169 5.85 10.41 2.72
C THR A 169 6.56 9.63 1.61
N ILE A 170 7.41 10.27 0.79
CA ILE A 170 8.24 9.59 -0.21
C ILE A 170 9.22 8.62 0.46
N ILE A 171 9.87 9.03 1.55
CA ILE A 171 10.76 8.17 2.36
C ILE A 171 9.98 6.95 2.85
N MET A 172 8.84 7.17 3.49
CA MET A 172 8.05 6.07 4.06
C MET A 172 7.48 5.12 3.00
N CYS A 173 7.06 5.64 1.84
CA CYS A 173 6.67 4.79 0.70
C CYS A 173 7.83 3.91 0.23
N THR A 174 9.04 4.46 0.15
CA THR A 174 10.25 3.73 -0.27
C THR A 174 10.63 2.64 0.74
N LEU A 175 10.72 3.00 2.02
CA LEU A 175 11.11 2.07 3.10
C LEU A 175 10.09 0.95 3.30
N LEU A 176 8.79 1.26 3.19
CA LEU A 176 7.73 0.27 3.28
C LEU A 176 7.87 -0.81 2.20
N MET A 177 8.29 -0.44 0.98
CA MET A 177 8.53 -1.42 -0.09
C MET A 177 9.72 -2.31 0.19
N ASP A 178 10.80 -1.78 0.78
CA ASP A 178 11.96 -2.61 1.17
C ASP A 178 11.58 -3.66 2.22
N ILE A 179 10.80 -3.24 3.23
CA ILE A 179 10.27 -4.12 4.28
C ILE A 179 9.42 -5.24 3.68
N TRP A 180 8.42 -4.90 2.86
CA TRP A 180 7.55 -5.91 2.25
C TRP A 180 8.27 -6.82 1.28
N ALA A 181 9.21 -6.30 0.50
CA ALA A 181 10.01 -7.10 -0.41
C ALA A 181 10.78 -8.20 0.33
N ARG A 182 11.39 -7.88 1.48
CA ARG A 182 12.14 -8.85 2.29
C ARG A 182 11.22 -9.87 2.95
N ILE A 183 10.11 -9.42 3.51
CA ILE A 183 9.10 -10.31 4.12
C ILE A 183 8.57 -11.30 3.07
N PHE A 184 8.20 -10.83 1.89
CA PHE A 184 7.66 -11.69 0.85
C PHE A 184 8.72 -12.58 0.20
N ALA A 185 9.99 -12.15 0.18
CA ALA A 185 11.10 -13.00 -0.22
C ALA A 185 11.30 -14.17 0.75
N VAL A 186 11.34 -13.94 2.07
CA VAL A 186 11.51 -15.03 3.05
C VAL A 186 10.31 -15.98 3.10
N GLN A 187 9.10 -15.50 2.77
CA GLN A 187 7.91 -16.33 2.60
C GLN A 187 7.92 -17.13 1.29
N GLY A 188 8.77 -16.78 0.33
CA GLY A 188 8.80 -17.38 -1.00
C GLY A 188 7.53 -17.08 -1.80
N ASN A 189 6.94 -15.89 -1.64
CA ASN A 189 5.70 -15.49 -2.33
C ASN A 189 5.90 -15.51 -3.83
N THR A 190 5.32 -16.52 -4.48
CA THR A 190 5.41 -16.71 -5.93
C THR A 190 4.03 -16.60 -6.56
N PRO A 191 3.83 -15.73 -7.57
CA PRO A 191 2.57 -15.67 -8.29
C PRO A 191 2.35 -16.92 -9.14
N TYR A 192 1.09 -17.25 -9.38
CA TYR A 192 0.66 -18.25 -10.35
C TYR A 192 -0.68 -17.84 -10.96
N TYR A 193 -0.98 -18.34 -12.16
CA TYR A 193 -2.29 -18.16 -12.75
C TYR A 193 -3.29 -19.15 -12.15
N THR A 194 -4.42 -18.67 -11.67
CA THR A 194 -5.56 -19.50 -11.28
C THR A 194 -6.24 -20.04 -12.54
N GLN A 195 -6.60 -21.32 -12.53
CA GLN A 195 -7.35 -21.96 -13.61
C GLN A 195 -8.78 -21.44 -13.68
#